data_AF-A0A926EPP4-F1
#
_entry.id   AF-A0A926EPP4-F1
#
_cell.length_a   1.000
_cell.length_b   1.000
_cell.length_c   1.000
_cell.angle_alpha   90.00
_cell.angle_beta   90.00
_cell.angle_gamma   90.00
#
_symmetry.space_group_name_H-M   'P 1'
#
loop_
_entity.id
_entity.type
_entity.pdbx_description
1 polymer ?
#
loop_
_entity_poly.entity_id
_entity_poly.type
_entity_poly.pdbx_seq_one_letter_code
_entity_poly.pdbx_strand_id
1 'polypeptide(L)'
;MNAQQSELFDLLDGFEMTKSQHDWLERRFENMTVKESLLFRGAMQIERPQMTADVMLIANQLDHYDLFYGAGDDARLGKFVMEQIQRPSSQARAFLDPEKVGAAYRQKGGNTFCNGHFIKVASLIDPFLDGDPTLNPDKGDYGIRVKLASRSNTEGVWVGFPDTGEYMDTAHPDELLLALDALEVDSLTECIAVDVDCCLPQLENILSQYASAAELVRHAIDFGYAWGEQGQGEPRWLDKWQAVMELEDCHRLDYALDLAQNLHCYHFMPRDMELEDYGKTLAKHDGVYPKDELLASCFDAEGYANQRMKNMGLSAAEHGFVSWNGTELVYEYSQPDMEPTMSM
;
A
#
# COMPACT_ATOMS: atom_id res chain seq x y z
N MET A 1 -13.45 -17.73 -14.16
CA MET A 1 -12.29 -18.10 -13.34
C MET A 1 -11.07 -18.14 -14.25
N ASN A 2 -10.11 -17.24 -14.03
CA ASN A 2 -8.84 -17.18 -14.77
C ASN A 2 -7.96 -18.40 -14.40
N ALA A 3 -7.02 -18.79 -15.26
CA ALA A 3 -6.09 -19.90 -15.05
C ALA A 3 -5.37 -19.82 -13.70
N GLN A 4 -4.90 -18.64 -13.30
CA GLN A 4 -4.23 -18.44 -12.00
C GLN A 4 -5.17 -18.75 -10.81
N GLN A 5 -6.44 -18.34 -10.89
CA GLN A 5 -7.43 -18.65 -9.85
C GLN A 5 -7.73 -20.15 -9.80
N SER A 6 -7.86 -20.80 -10.97
CA SER A 6 -8.10 -22.25 -11.04
C SER A 6 -6.98 -23.01 -10.32
N GLU A 7 -5.73 -22.66 -10.57
CA GLU A 7 -4.59 -23.29 -9.92
C GLU A 7 -4.53 -23.07 -8.39
N LEU A 8 -5.07 -21.95 -7.89
CA LEU A 8 -5.18 -21.71 -6.45
C LEU A 8 -6.30 -22.56 -5.83
N PHE A 9 -7.42 -22.73 -6.53
CA PHE A 9 -8.50 -23.61 -6.09
C PHE A 9 -8.12 -25.09 -6.13
N ASP A 10 -7.26 -25.51 -7.05
CA ASP A 10 -6.74 -26.88 -7.08
C ASP A 10 -5.98 -27.24 -5.78
N LEU A 11 -5.40 -26.26 -5.08
CA LEU A 11 -4.76 -26.47 -3.76
C LEU A 11 -5.76 -26.76 -2.65
N LEU A 12 -7.04 -26.47 -2.88
CA LEU A 12 -8.13 -26.63 -1.93
C LEU A 12 -8.89 -27.94 -2.15
N ASP A 13 -8.43 -28.80 -3.06
CA ASP A 13 -9.00 -30.13 -3.29
C ASP A 13 -9.05 -30.94 -1.99
N GLY A 14 -10.26 -31.34 -1.60
CA GLY A 14 -10.52 -32.13 -0.39
C GLY A 14 -10.90 -31.31 0.85
N PHE A 15 -10.89 -29.99 0.79
CA PHE A 15 -11.42 -29.15 1.88
C PHE A 15 -12.95 -29.05 1.83
N GLU A 16 -13.60 -29.26 2.97
CA GLU A 16 -15.03 -28.97 3.12
C GLU A 16 -15.23 -27.48 3.42
N MET A 17 -16.03 -26.80 2.61
CA MET A 17 -16.28 -25.36 2.75
C MET A 17 -17.77 -25.03 2.63
N THR A 18 -18.22 -24.07 3.43
CA THR A 18 -19.55 -23.48 3.27
C THR A 18 -19.58 -22.56 2.05
N LYS A 19 -20.78 -22.18 1.61
CA LYS A 19 -20.93 -21.20 0.53
C LYS A 19 -20.23 -19.87 0.84
N SER A 20 -20.38 -19.34 2.06
CA SER A 20 -19.75 -18.06 2.43
C SER A 20 -18.22 -18.14 2.44
N GLN A 21 -17.64 -19.27 2.84
CA GLN A 21 -16.20 -19.49 2.77
C GLN A 21 -15.71 -19.57 1.33
N HIS A 22 -16.42 -20.30 0.47
CA HIS A 22 -16.11 -20.37 -0.96
C HIS A 22 -16.20 -18.99 -1.62
N ASP A 23 -17.30 -18.26 -1.41
CA ASP A 23 -17.51 -16.92 -1.99
C ASP A 23 -16.42 -15.92 -1.52
N TRP A 24 -15.96 -16.03 -0.26
CA TRP A 24 -14.85 -15.23 0.23
C TRP A 24 -13.51 -15.61 -0.43
N LEU A 25 -13.19 -16.91 -0.54
CA LEU A 25 -11.96 -17.38 -1.17
C LEU A 25 -11.91 -17.02 -2.66
N GLU A 26 -13.04 -17.08 -3.35
CA GLU A 26 -13.16 -16.68 -4.75
C GLU A 26 -12.77 -15.20 -4.93
N ARG A 27 -13.37 -14.31 -4.14
CA ARG A 27 -13.02 -12.88 -4.13
C ARG A 27 -11.58 -12.65 -3.73
N ARG A 28 -11.08 -13.37 -2.71
CA ARG A 28 -9.71 -13.23 -2.23
C ARG A 28 -8.70 -13.60 -3.31
N PHE A 29 -8.90 -14.71 -4.01
CA PHE A 29 -8.03 -15.15 -5.10
C PHE A 29 -8.14 -14.28 -6.36
N GLU A 30 -9.31 -13.70 -6.64
CA GLU A 30 -9.47 -12.70 -7.72
C GLU A 30 -8.67 -11.42 -7.47
N ASN A 31 -8.54 -11.07 -6.20
CA ASN A 31 -7.86 -9.86 -5.76
C ASN A 31 -6.39 -10.09 -5.39
N MET A 32 -5.86 -11.31 -5.55
CA MET A 32 -4.45 -11.55 -5.25
C MET A 32 -3.51 -10.91 -6.27
N THR A 33 -2.43 -10.29 -5.79
CA THR A 33 -1.28 -9.99 -6.66
C THR A 33 -0.52 -11.27 -7.02
N VAL A 34 0.43 -11.16 -7.94
CA VAL A 34 1.34 -12.27 -8.27
C VAL A 34 2.14 -12.71 -7.03
N LYS A 35 2.62 -11.73 -6.24
CA LYS A 35 3.35 -11.98 -5.00
C LYS A 35 2.48 -12.74 -4.00
N GLU A 36 1.27 -12.27 -3.73
CA GLU A 36 0.34 -12.92 -2.82
C GLU A 36 0.02 -14.35 -3.25
N SER A 37 -0.18 -14.58 -4.55
CA SER A 37 -0.42 -15.92 -5.09
C SER A 37 0.75 -16.88 -4.87
N LEU A 38 1.98 -16.39 -5.05
CA LEU A 38 3.19 -17.18 -4.77
C LEU A 38 3.34 -17.47 -3.27
N LEU A 39 3.20 -16.44 -2.43
CA LEU A 39 3.26 -16.56 -0.98
C LEU A 39 2.24 -17.57 -0.46
N PHE A 40 0.99 -17.49 -0.93
CA PHE A 40 -0.07 -18.42 -0.55
C PHE A 40 0.28 -19.87 -0.91
N ARG A 41 0.78 -20.12 -2.13
CA ARG A 41 1.23 -21.46 -2.54
C ARG A 41 2.34 -22.00 -1.64
N GLY A 42 3.32 -21.17 -1.29
CA GLY A 42 4.39 -21.54 -0.37
C GLY A 42 3.88 -21.82 1.03
N ALA A 43 3.04 -20.94 1.56
CA ALA A 43 2.45 -21.04 2.88
C ALA A 43 1.62 -22.33 3.01
N MET A 44 0.80 -22.68 2.01
CA MET A 44 0.06 -23.95 2.00
C MET A 44 0.97 -25.18 2.14
N GLN A 45 2.18 -25.16 1.55
CA GLN A 45 3.15 -26.26 1.67
C GLN A 45 3.86 -26.30 3.02
N ILE A 46 4.13 -25.12 3.61
CA ILE A 46 4.80 -24.95 4.90
C ILE A 46 3.86 -25.35 6.03
N GLU A 47 2.67 -24.75 6.07
CA GLU A 47 1.71 -24.87 7.18
C GLU A 47 0.86 -26.14 7.10
N ARG A 48 0.59 -26.64 5.88
CA ARG A 48 -0.22 -27.84 5.63
C ARG A 48 -1.57 -27.82 6.38
N PRO A 49 -2.40 -26.79 6.14
CA PRO A 49 -3.66 -26.63 6.83
C PRO A 49 -4.55 -27.86 6.66
N GLN A 50 -5.38 -28.15 7.66
CA GLN A 50 -6.31 -29.29 7.64
C GLN A 50 -7.77 -28.83 7.57
N MET A 51 -8.04 -27.55 7.87
CA MET A 51 -9.38 -26.98 7.86
C MET A 51 -9.43 -25.74 6.96
N THR A 52 -10.59 -25.48 6.37
CA THR A 52 -10.84 -24.29 5.52
C THR A 52 -10.59 -22.99 6.28
N ALA A 53 -10.86 -22.97 7.58
CA ALA A 53 -10.56 -21.80 8.43
C ALA A 53 -9.05 -21.47 8.44
N ASP A 54 -8.18 -22.49 8.51
CA ASP A 54 -6.73 -22.29 8.48
C ASP A 54 -6.26 -21.78 7.11
N VAL A 55 -6.88 -22.26 6.02
CA VAL A 55 -6.61 -21.77 4.66
C VAL A 55 -6.95 -20.29 4.54
N MET A 56 -8.14 -19.88 5.01
CA MET A 56 -8.57 -18.48 4.99
C MET A 56 -7.67 -17.60 5.86
N LEU A 57 -7.23 -18.12 7.00
CA LEU A 57 -6.28 -17.45 7.88
C LEU A 57 -4.94 -17.21 7.18
N ILE A 58 -4.39 -18.22 6.51
CA ILE A 58 -3.16 -18.11 5.71
C ILE A 58 -3.34 -17.08 4.59
N ALA A 59 -4.45 -17.14 3.85
CA ALA A 59 -4.72 -16.21 2.74
C ALA A 59 -4.84 -14.74 3.18
N ASN A 60 -5.17 -14.49 4.45
CA ASN A 60 -5.30 -13.16 5.01
C ASN A 60 -4.02 -12.63 5.68
N GLN A 61 -3.06 -13.50 6.00
CA GLN A 61 -1.82 -13.19 6.73
C GLN A 61 -0.56 -13.47 5.88
N LEU A 62 -0.59 -13.11 4.60
CA LEU A 62 0.53 -13.38 3.68
C LEU A 62 1.76 -12.51 3.95
N ASP A 63 1.59 -11.39 4.64
CA ASP A 63 2.66 -10.51 5.13
C ASP A 63 3.59 -11.18 6.17
N HIS A 64 3.18 -12.33 6.72
CA HIS A 64 4.00 -13.15 7.62
C HIS A 64 5.03 -14.04 6.87
N TYR A 65 5.10 -13.96 5.54
CA TYR A 65 6.01 -14.76 4.71
C TYR A 65 6.88 -13.88 3.80
N ASP A 66 8.17 -14.23 3.70
CA ASP A 66 9.08 -13.59 2.73
C ASP A 66 9.15 -14.40 1.45
N LEU A 67 9.22 -13.70 0.31
CA LEU A 67 9.54 -14.26 -1.00
C LEU A 67 10.95 -13.85 -1.41
N PHE A 68 11.80 -14.83 -1.75
CA PHE A 68 13.11 -14.61 -2.36
C PHE A 68 13.02 -14.94 -3.85
N TYR A 69 13.05 -13.90 -4.69
CA TYR A 69 12.90 -14.04 -6.13
C TYR A 69 14.01 -14.87 -6.75
N GLY A 70 13.68 -15.63 -7.79
CA GLY A 70 14.64 -16.46 -8.52
C GLY A 70 15.41 -17.52 -7.71
N ALA A 71 15.24 -17.60 -6.39
CA ALA A 71 15.96 -18.48 -5.49
C ALA A 71 15.40 -19.92 -5.46
N GLY A 72 15.03 -20.48 -6.61
CA GLY A 72 14.26 -21.73 -6.71
C GLY A 72 15.03 -23.04 -6.49
N ASP A 73 16.31 -22.99 -6.14
CA ASP A 73 17.13 -24.15 -5.78
C ASP A 73 18.24 -23.76 -4.80
N ASP A 74 18.92 -24.75 -4.22
CA ASP A 74 19.97 -24.51 -3.22
C ASP A 74 21.13 -23.65 -3.76
N ALA A 75 21.49 -23.77 -5.04
CA ALA A 75 22.57 -22.97 -5.62
C ALA A 75 22.16 -21.49 -5.76
N ARG A 76 20.94 -21.22 -6.24
CA ARG A 76 20.39 -19.86 -6.38
C ARG A 76 20.08 -19.25 -5.02
N LEU A 77 19.50 -20.01 -4.08
CA LEU A 77 19.31 -19.60 -2.70
C LEU A 77 20.64 -19.27 -2.01
N GLY A 78 21.68 -20.07 -2.22
CA GLY A 78 22.99 -19.78 -1.67
C GLY A 78 23.59 -18.48 -2.18
N LYS A 79 23.49 -18.23 -3.49
CA LYS A 79 23.90 -16.94 -4.08
C LYS A 79 23.14 -15.79 -3.47
N PHE A 80 21.82 -15.92 -3.38
CA PHE A 80 20.93 -14.94 -2.77
C PHE A 80 21.35 -14.61 -1.32
N VAL A 81 21.53 -15.64 -0.49
CA VAL A 81 21.96 -15.49 0.91
C VAL A 81 23.31 -14.77 1.00
N MET A 82 24.24 -15.09 0.10
CA MET A 82 25.57 -14.47 0.07
C MET A 82 25.54 -13.05 -0.49
N GLU A 83 24.57 -12.67 -1.31
CA GLU A 83 24.49 -11.35 -1.92
C GLU A 83 23.67 -10.39 -1.07
N GLN A 84 22.64 -10.88 -0.38
CA GLN A 84 21.58 -10.03 0.15
C GLN A 84 21.41 -10.14 1.65
N ILE A 85 21.68 -11.31 2.23
CA ILE A 85 21.42 -11.55 3.66
C ILE A 85 22.71 -11.45 4.48
N GLN A 86 23.73 -12.23 4.12
CA GLN A 86 24.95 -12.38 4.93
C GLN A 86 26.13 -11.57 4.40
N ARG A 87 26.16 -11.26 3.09
CA ARG A 87 27.17 -10.41 2.44
C ARG A 87 28.62 -10.66 2.90
N PRO A 88 29.16 -11.90 2.79
CA PRO A 88 30.51 -12.21 3.23
C PRO A 88 31.54 -11.42 2.42
N SER A 89 32.74 -11.23 3.00
CA SER A 89 33.84 -10.55 2.31
C SER A 89 34.21 -11.23 1.00
N SER A 90 34.75 -10.47 0.04
CA SER A 90 35.15 -11.01 -1.28
C SER A 90 36.14 -12.18 -1.16
N GLN A 91 37.00 -12.17 -0.13
CA GLN A 91 37.92 -13.27 0.15
C GLN A 91 37.18 -14.53 0.59
N ALA A 92 36.27 -14.44 1.56
CA ALA A 92 35.47 -15.58 2.01
C ALA A 92 34.58 -16.13 0.89
N ARG A 93 34.01 -15.24 0.08
CA ARG A 93 33.14 -15.58 -1.05
C ARG A 93 33.80 -16.51 -2.07
N ALA A 94 35.11 -16.40 -2.28
CA ALA A 94 35.87 -17.28 -3.18
C ALA A 94 35.97 -18.74 -2.67
N PHE A 95 35.73 -18.99 -1.38
CA PHE A 95 35.80 -20.31 -0.74
C PHE A 95 34.44 -20.85 -0.31
N LEU A 96 33.36 -20.14 -0.60
CA LEU A 96 32.00 -20.56 -0.32
C LEU A 96 31.36 -21.18 -1.58
N ASP A 97 30.84 -22.38 -1.42
CA ASP A 97 30.05 -23.07 -2.44
C ASP A 97 28.58 -22.67 -2.27
N PRO A 98 27.97 -21.95 -3.23
CA PRO A 98 26.60 -21.49 -3.11
C PRO A 98 25.61 -22.63 -2.82
N GLU A 99 25.74 -23.79 -3.47
CA GLU A 99 24.81 -24.90 -3.27
C GLU A 99 24.83 -25.38 -1.80
N LYS A 100 26.01 -25.46 -1.20
CA LYS A 100 26.15 -25.81 0.22
C LYS A 100 25.59 -24.72 1.15
N VAL A 101 25.78 -23.45 0.79
CA VAL A 101 25.23 -22.33 1.57
C VAL A 101 23.71 -22.34 1.54
N GLY A 102 23.09 -22.53 0.37
CA GLY A 102 21.62 -22.60 0.26
C GLY A 102 21.05 -23.83 0.95
N ALA A 103 21.66 -25.00 0.79
CA ALA A 103 21.24 -26.21 1.49
C ALA A 103 21.31 -26.04 3.02
N ALA A 104 22.38 -25.40 3.53
CA ALA A 104 22.50 -25.09 4.95
C ALA A 104 21.47 -24.04 5.42
N TYR A 105 21.14 -23.05 4.58
CA TYR A 105 20.12 -22.05 4.91
C TYR A 105 18.73 -22.68 5.00
N ARG A 106 18.38 -23.55 4.04
CA ARG A 106 17.09 -24.25 3.96
C ARG A 106 16.83 -25.15 5.16
N GLN A 107 17.86 -25.76 5.74
CA GLN A 107 17.75 -26.64 6.92
C GLN A 107 17.16 -25.97 8.18
N LYS A 108 17.03 -24.63 8.22
CA LYS A 108 16.45 -23.91 9.35
C LYS A 108 14.94 -24.15 9.56
N GLY A 109 14.25 -24.80 8.62
CA GLY A 109 12.80 -25.08 8.71
C GLY A 109 11.92 -23.87 8.39
N GLY A 110 10.60 -24.07 8.32
CA GLY A 110 9.62 -23.01 8.03
C GLY A 110 9.80 -22.35 6.67
N ASN A 111 10.15 -23.13 5.64
CA ASN A 111 10.42 -22.62 4.30
C ASN A 111 10.19 -23.70 3.23
N THR A 112 10.05 -23.27 1.98
CA THR A 112 9.89 -24.16 0.82
C THR A 112 10.41 -23.50 -0.47
N PHE A 113 10.71 -24.32 -1.48
CA PHE A 113 10.83 -23.84 -2.85
C PHE A 113 9.46 -23.90 -3.53
N CYS A 114 9.05 -22.82 -4.17
CA CYS A 114 7.78 -22.73 -4.87
C CYS A 114 7.97 -22.00 -6.20
N ASN A 115 7.59 -22.62 -7.32
CA ASN A 115 7.59 -22.04 -8.66
C ASN A 115 8.88 -21.28 -9.05
N GLY A 116 10.06 -21.81 -8.69
CA GLY A 116 11.34 -21.16 -9.02
C GLY A 116 11.78 -20.07 -8.04
N HIS A 117 11.07 -19.92 -6.92
CA HIS A 117 11.36 -19.00 -5.82
C HIS A 117 11.54 -19.75 -4.49
N PHE A 118 11.99 -19.04 -3.46
CA PHE A 118 12.06 -19.55 -2.10
C PHE A 118 11.15 -18.73 -1.18
N ILE A 119 10.34 -19.41 -0.39
CA ILE A 119 9.39 -18.80 0.54
C ILE A 119 9.75 -19.24 1.94
N LYS A 120 9.72 -18.32 2.90
CA LYS A 120 9.98 -18.61 4.32
C LYS A 120 9.02 -17.86 5.24
N VAL A 121 8.77 -18.43 6.41
CA VAL A 121 8.09 -17.74 7.51
C VAL A 121 8.99 -16.60 8.00
N ALA A 122 8.47 -15.38 7.97
CA ALA A 122 9.12 -14.18 8.48
C ALA A 122 8.75 -13.94 9.95
N SER A 123 7.48 -14.17 10.29
CA SER A 123 6.92 -14.08 11.64
C SER A 123 5.77 -15.08 11.80
N LEU A 124 5.36 -15.36 13.03
CA LEU A 124 4.27 -16.31 13.28
C LEU A 124 2.93 -15.65 12.92
N ILE A 125 2.08 -16.38 12.20
CA ILE A 125 0.68 -15.99 12.00
C ILE A 125 -0.04 -15.91 13.34
N ASP A 126 -0.97 -14.98 13.50
CA ASP A 126 -1.86 -14.91 14.64
C ASP A 126 -3.02 -15.93 14.47
N PRO A 127 -3.07 -17.01 15.28
CA PRO A 127 -4.13 -18.00 15.19
C PRO A 127 -5.42 -17.55 15.89
N PHE A 128 -5.42 -16.40 16.57
CA PHE A 128 -6.52 -15.90 17.39
C PHE A 128 -7.16 -14.62 16.83
N LEU A 129 -7.08 -14.39 15.52
CA LEU A 129 -7.87 -13.34 14.87
C LEU A 129 -9.35 -13.51 15.25
N ASP A 130 -9.82 -12.64 16.16
CA ASP A 130 -11.17 -12.66 16.71
C ASP A 130 -12.16 -12.24 15.61
N GLY A 131 -12.97 -13.17 15.12
CA GLY A 131 -14.01 -12.85 14.14
C GLY A 131 -14.41 -14.01 13.24
N ASP A 132 -15.43 -13.78 12.42
CA ASP A 132 -15.76 -14.65 11.30
C ASP A 132 -14.78 -14.36 10.15
N PRO A 133 -13.96 -15.32 9.70
CA PRO A 133 -12.97 -15.11 8.62
C PRO A 133 -13.58 -14.60 7.31
N THR A 134 -14.89 -14.80 7.09
CA THR A 134 -15.59 -14.30 5.91
C THR A 134 -15.81 -12.78 5.92
N LEU A 135 -15.55 -12.13 7.05
CA LEU A 135 -15.57 -10.67 7.22
C LEU A 135 -14.20 -10.02 6.98
N ASN A 136 -13.14 -10.82 6.83
CA ASN A 136 -11.80 -10.31 6.56
C ASN A 136 -11.75 -9.64 5.18
N PRO A 137 -10.86 -8.66 4.98
CA PRO A 137 -10.60 -8.09 3.66
C PRO A 137 -10.23 -9.18 2.64
N ASP A 138 -10.72 -9.03 1.41
CA ASP A 138 -10.43 -9.91 0.29
C ASP A 138 -9.20 -9.44 -0.52
N LYS A 139 -8.51 -8.39 -0.09
CA LYS A 139 -7.30 -7.86 -0.70
C LYS A 139 -6.29 -7.42 0.37
N GLY A 140 -5.01 -7.40 0.00
CA GLY A 140 -3.95 -6.84 0.84
C GLY A 140 -4.12 -5.34 1.08
N ASP A 141 -3.34 -4.81 2.02
CA ASP A 141 -3.33 -3.40 2.40
C ASP A 141 -2.49 -2.56 1.41
N TYR A 142 -3.12 -2.21 0.29
CA TYR A 142 -2.52 -1.38 -0.77
C TYR A 142 -3.27 -0.05 -0.86
N GLY A 143 -2.53 1.05 -1.00
CA GLY A 143 -3.12 2.36 -1.30
C GLY A 143 -3.74 2.41 -2.70
N ILE A 144 -3.09 1.78 -3.67
CA ILE A 144 -3.63 1.65 -5.02
C ILE A 144 -3.15 0.35 -5.67
N ARG A 145 -4.01 -0.28 -6.46
CA ARG A 145 -3.69 -1.45 -7.26
C ARG A 145 -4.05 -1.21 -8.71
N VAL A 146 -3.19 -1.68 -9.61
CA VAL A 146 -3.39 -1.59 -11.06
C VAL A 146 -3.37 -2.99 -11.64
N LYS A 147 -4.41 -3.36 -12.38
CA LYS A 147 -4.44 -4.62 -13.12
C LYS A 147 -3.81 -4.39 -14.49
N LEU A 148 -2.70 -5.07 -14.75
CA LEU A 148 -1.95 -4.98 -15.99
C LEU A 148 -2.17 -6.24 -16.82
N ALA A 149 -2.39 -6.09 -18.12
CA ALA A 149 -2.49 -7.18 -19.07
C ALA A 149 -1.46 -7.03 -20.19
N SER A 150 -1.05 -8.15 -20.79
CA SER A 150 -0.11 -8.21 -21.90
C SER A 150 -0.69 -9.05 -23.06
N ARG A 151 0.07 -9.19 -24.14
CA ARG A 151 -0.32 -10.08 -25.25
C ARG A 151 -0.30 -11.56 -24.86
N SER A 152 0.61 -11.96 -23.97
CA SER A 152 0.72 -13.34 -23.47
C SER A 152 -0.31 -13.64 -22.40
N ASN A 153 -0.77 -12.63 -21.65
CA ASN A 153 -1.74 -12.77 -20.59
C ASN A 153 -2.80 -11.65 -20.65
N THR A 154 -3.92 -11.95 -21.32
CA THR A 154 -5.01 -10.98 -21.56
C THR A 154 -5.94 -10.80 -20.38
N GLU A 155 -5.98 -11.75 -19.45
CA GLU A 155 -6.80 -11.68 -18.23
C GLU A 155 -6.21 -10.67 -17.22
N GLY A 156 -4.89 -10.49 -17.28
CA GLY A 156 -4.13 -9.55 -16.49
C GLY A 156 -3.88 -9.99 -15.05
N VAL A 157 -2.94 -9.32 -14.40
CA VAL A 157 -2.50 -9.55 -13.03
C VAL A 157 -2.54 -8.26 -12.23
N TRP A 158 -2.86 -8.35 -10.93
CA TRP A 158 -2.84 -7.20 -10.04
C TRP A 158 -1.41 -6.88 -9.59
N VAL A 159 -1.10 -5.59 -9.61
CA VAL A 159 0.08 -4.98 -9.00
C VAL A 159 -0.40 -4.03 -7.93
N GLY A 160 0.12 -4.16 -6.70
CA GLY A 160 -0.28 -3.30 -5.58
C GLY A 160 0.82 -2.35 -5.14
N PHE A 161 0.44 -1.16 -4.70
CA PHE A 161 1.32 -0.09 -4.22
C PHE A 161 0.88 0.40 -2.82
N PRO A 162 1.78 0.78 -1.89
CA PRO A 162 3.23 0.94 -2.08
C PRO A 162 3.91 -0.38 -2.41
N ASP A 163 4.76 -0.32 -3.42
CA ASP A 163 5.72 -1.38 -3.65
C ASP A 163 6.84 -1.15 -2.61
N THR A 164 6.74 -1.83 -1.47
CA THR A 164 7.72 -1.69 -0.38
C THR A 164 9.01 -2.39 -0.80
N GLY A 165 10.18 -1.74 -0.82
CA GLY A 165 10.57 -0.57 -0.03
C GLY A 165 11.65 0.31 -0.63
N GLU A 166 11.84 1.45 0.03
CA GLU A 166 12.70 2.61 -0.27
C GLU A 166 14.20 2.33 -0.54
N TYR A 167 14.61 1.07 -0.61
CA TYR A 167 15.90 0.68 -1.12
C TYR A 167 15.65 -0.45 -2.10
N MET A 168 15.87 -0.15 -3.39
CA MET A 168 15.98 -1.07 -4.52
C MET A 168 16.85 -2.28 -4.17
N ASP A 169 16.31 -3.23 -3.42
CA ASP A 169 16.97 -4.49 -3.13
C ASP A 169 16.38 -5.53 -4.07
N THR A 170 17.06 -5.72 -5.20
CA THR A 170 16.84 -6.82 -6.16
C THR A 170 16.71 -8.21 -5.51
N ALA A 171 17.00 -8.37 -4.21
CA ALA A 171 16.69 -9.53 -3.40
C ALA A 171 15.18 -9.77 -3.17
N HIS A 172 14.43 -8.71 -2.91
CA HIS A 172 13.01 -8.81 -2.59
C HIS A 172 12.26 -8.29 -3.81
N PRO A 173 11.70 -9.18 -4.64
CA PRO A 173 11.09 -8.73 -5.88
C PRO A 173 9.85 -7.92 -5.51
N ASP A 174 9.88 -6.68 -5.96
CA ASP A 174 8.79 -5.74 -5.93
C ASP A 174 7.58 -6.32 -6.70
N GLU A 175 6.36 -5.98 -6.28
CA GLU A 175 5.08 -6.37 -6.88
C GLU A 175 5.10 -6.18 -8.40
N LEU A 176 5.67 -5.07 -8.87
CA LEU A 176 5.78 -4.77 -10.29
C LEU A 176 6.70 -5.74 -11.05
N LEU A 177 7.84 -6.11 -10.47
CA LEU A 177 8.78 -7.04 -11.12
C LEU A 177 8.14 -8.43 -11.32
N LEU A 178 7.45 -8.92 -10.29
CA LEU A 178 6.72 -10.19 -10.34
C LEU A 178 5.59 -10.14 -11.38
N ALA A 179 4.91 -9.01 -11.49
CA ALA A 179 3.87 -8.82 -12.47
C ALA A 179 4.41 -8.83 -13.90
N LEU A 180 5.51 -8.14 -14.19
CA LEU A 180 6.12 -8.14 -15.53
C LEU A 180 6.58 -9.55 -15.95
N ASP A 181 7.18 -10.31 -15.03
CA ASP A 181 7.56 -11.71 -15.27
C ASP A 181 6.33 -12.59 -15.56
N ALA A 182 5.27 -12.48 -14.75
CA ALA A 182 4.01 -13.21 -14.97
C ALA A 182 3.26 -12.80 -16.25
N LEU A 183 3.52 -11.58 -16.75
CA LEU A 183 3.00 -11.06 -18.01
C LEU A 183 3.89 -11.39 -19.21
N GLU A 184 5.07 -11.99 -18.99
CA GLU A 184 6.08 -12.31 -20.01
C GLU A 184 6.52 -11.09 -20.84
N VAL A 185 6.75 -9.95 -20.17
CA VAL A 185 7.17 -8.70 -20.81
C VAL A 185 8.39 -8.10 -20.11
N ASP A 186 9.20 -7.36 -20.86
CA ASP A 186 10.39 -6.71 -20.31
C ASP A 186 10.07 -5.30 -19.76
N SER A 187 8.93 -4.72 -20.15
CA SER A 187 8.57 -3.33 -19.85
C SER A 187 7.07 -3.08 -19.80
N LEU A 188 6.68 -2.10 -18.98
CA LEU A 188 5.32 -1.52 -18.94
C LEU A 188 4.82 -0.98 -20.29
N THR A 189 5.71 -0.67 -21.23
CA THR A 189 5.33 -0.24 -22.59
C THR A 189 4.63 -1.35 -23.39
N GLU A 190 4.78 -2.60 -22.97
CA GLU A 190 4.13 -3.78 -23.56
C GLU A 190 2.84 -4.16 -22.82
N CYS A 191 2.50 -3.43 -21.76
CA CYS A 191 1.31 -3.62 -20.94
C CYS A 191 0.18 -2.65 -21.30
N ILE A 192 -1.05 -3.06 -21.00
CA ILE A 192 -2.21 -2.18 -20.88
C ILE A 192 -2.76 -2.27 -19.46
N ALA A 193 -3.18 -1.13 -18.90
CA ALA A 193 -3.93 -1.12 -17.65
C ALA A 193 -5.40 -1.39 -17.97
N VAL A 194 -5.98 -2.38 -17.30
CA VAL A 194 -7.36 -2.84 -17.55
C VAL A 194 -8.29 -2.61 -16.37
N ASP A 195 -7.74 -2.43 -15.18
CA ASP A 195 -8.50 -2.13 -13.96
C ASP A 195 -7.65 -1.35 -12.95
N VAL A 196 -8.30 -0.56 -12.09
CA VAL A 196 -7.66 0.18 -10.98
C VAL A 196 -8.57 0.14 -9.76
N ASP A 197 -7.97 -0.13 -8.61
CA ASP A 197 -8.62 -0.11 -7.31
C ASP A 197 -7.82 0.79 -6.37
N CYS A 198 -8.43 1.86 -5.87
CA CYS A 198 -7.77 2.86 -5.03
C CYS A 198 -8.45 2.93 -3.66
N CYS A 199 -7.65 3.13 -2.60
CA CYS A 199 -8.16 3.27 -1.23
C CYS A 199 -8.97 4.55 -1.02
N LEU A 200 -8.78 5.58 -1.85
CA LEU A 200 -9.51 6.84 -1.79
C LEU A 200 -10.74 6.78 -2.72
N PRO A 201 -11.97 6.70 -2.18
CA PRO A 201 -13.17 6.47 -2.97
C PRO A 201 -13.52 7.64 -3.90
N GLN A 202 -13.03 8.85 -3.62
CA GLN A 202 -13.28 10.05 -4.43
C GLN A 202 -12.51 10.04 -5.77
N LEU A 203 -11.44 9.22 -5.87
CA LEU A 203 -10.64 9.07 -7.07
C LEU A 203 -11.27 8.03 -8.00
N GLU A 204 -12.19 8.50 -8.83
CA GLU A 204 -12.92 7.67 -9.77
C GLU A 204 -12.35 7.74 -11.19
N ASN A 205 -12.66 6.73 -12.01
CA ASN A 205 -12.30 6.69 -13.43
C ASN A 205 -10.78 6.87 -13.70
N ILE A 206 -9.92 6.43 -12.79
CA ILE A 206 -8.45 6.65 -12.87
C ILE A 206 -7.88 6.15 -14.21
N LEU A 207 -8.33 5.00 -14.71
CA LEU A 207 -7.87 4.45 -16.00
C LEU A 207 -7.96 5.44 -17.16
N SER A 208 -9.03 6.24 -17.23
CA SER A 208 -9.26 7.16 -18.35
C SER A 208 -8.42 8.44 -18.26
N GLN A 209 -7.78 8.68 -17.11
CA GLN A 209 -6.93 9.85 -16.87
C GLN A 209 -5.55 9.72 -17.52
N TYR A 210 -5.14 8.51 -17.90
CA TYR A 210 -3.78 8.22 -18.40
C TYR A 210 -3.79 7.68 -19.83
N ALA A 211 -2.79 8.10 -20.61
CA ALA A 211 -2.62 7.64 -21.99
C ALA A 211 -1.91 6.28 -22.09
N SER A 212 -1.20 5.87 -21.03
CA SER A 212 -0.43 4.63 -20.99
C SER A 212 -0.39 3.99 -19.61
N ALA A 213 -0.21 2.66 -19.57
CA ALA A 213 0.00 1.92 -18.34
C ALA A 213 1.27 2.39 -17.59
N ALA A 214 2.32 2.78 -18.33
CA ALA A 214 3.57 3.23 -17.74
C ALA A 214 3.42 4.53 -16.94
N GLU A 215 2.67 5.52 -17.46
CA GLU A 215 2.40 6.77 -16.73
C GLU A 215 1.53 6.55 -15.50
N LEU A 216 0.47 5.75 -15.64
CA LEU A 216 -0.39 5.38 -14.51
C LEU A 216 0.40 4.67 -13.41
N VAL A 217 1.20 3.66 -13.76
CA VAL A 217 2.00 2.91 -12.79
C VAL A 217 3.00 3.82 -12.08
N ARG A 218 3.61 4.79 -12.77
CA ARG A 218 4.48 5.78 -12.11
C ARG A 218 3.73 6.55 -11.02
N HIS A 219 2.56 7.12 -11.34
CA HIS A 219 1.77 7.84 -10.33
C HIS A 219 1.23 6.91 -9.24
N ALA A 220 0.92 5.65 -9.58
CA ALA A 220 0.48 4.65 -8.60
C ALA A 220 1.58 4.29 -7.60
N ILE A 221 2.85 4.24 -8.04
CA ILE A 221 4.02 4.08 -7.15
C ILE A 221 4.11 5.27 -6.19
N ASP A 222 4.11 6.50 -6.72
CA ASP A 222 4.22 7.72 -5.92
C ASP A 222 3.05 7.83 -4.92
N PHE A 223 1.84 7.46 -5.35
CA PHE A 223 0.65 7.42 -4.50
C PHE A 223 0.75 6.36 -3.41
N GLY A 224 1.23 5.18 -3.77
CA GLY A 224 1.49 4.11 -2.82
C GLY A 224 2.44 4.55 -1.72
N TYR A 225 3.53 5.25 -2.05
CA TYR A 225 4.45 5.80 -1.05
C TYR A 225 3.79 6.86 -0.16
N ALA A 226 3.07 7.82 -0.75
CA ALA A 226 2.33 8.81 0.02
C ALA A 226 1.34 8.14 1.00
N TRP A 227 0.65 7.09 0.55
CA TRP A 227 -0.24 6.29 1.38
C TRP A 227 0.50 5.51 2.47
N GLY A 228 1.65 4.90 2.17
CA GLY A 228 2.42 4.11 3.13
C GLY A 228 3.11 4.96 4.20
N GLU A 229 3.60 6.15 3.84
CA GLU A 229 4.32 7.04 4.76
C GLU A 229 3.39 7.82 5.70
N GLN A 230 2.13 8.04 5.32
CA GLN A 230 1.12 8.75 6.14
C GLN A 230 1.65 10.09 6.68
N GLY A 231 2.29 10.89 5.82
CA GLY A 231 2.90 12.17 6.22
C GLY A 231 4.03 12.03 7.24
N GLN A 232 4.78 10.93 7.21
CA GLN A 232 5.85 10.60 8.17
C GLN A 232 5.34 10.56 9.62
N GLY A 233 4.09 10.11 9.80
CA GLY A 233 3.42 10.04 11.10
C GLY A 233 2.82 11.36 11.57
N GLU A 234 2.60 12.34 10.66
CA GLU A 234 1.83 13.55 10.99
C GLU A 234 0.44 13.16 11.52
N PRO A 235 0.04 13.63 12.71
CA PRO A 235 -1.27 13.31 13.26
C PRO A 235 -2.39 13.77 12.33
N ARG A 236 -3.34 12.88 12.05
CA ARG A 236 -4.52 13.18 11.22
C ARG A 236 -4.17 13.60 9.78
N TRP A 237 -3.01 13.17 9.27
CA TRP A 237 -2.57 13.44 7.90
C TRP A 237 -3.62 13.04 6.86
N LEU A 238 -4.16 11.82 6.97
CA LEU A 238 -5.17 11.30 6.04
C LEU A 238 -6.45 12.16 6.05
N ASP A 239 -6.98 12.47 7.24
CA ASP A 239 -8.17 13.32 7.35
C ASP A 239 -7.94 14.71 6.74
N LYS A 240 -6.75 15.27 6.96
CA LYS A 240 -6.36 16.55 6.36
C LYS A 240 -6.29 16.45 4.85
N TRP A 241 -5.69 15.40 4.32
CA TRP A 241 -5.59 15.19 2.87
C TRP A 241 -6.97 15.03 2.23
N GLN A 242 -7.84 14.20 2.80
CA GLN A 242 -9.21 14.03 2.29
C GLN A 242 -10.04 15.31 2.40
N ALA A 243 -9.90 16.07 3.50
CA ALA A 243 -10.56 17.37 3.61
C ALA A 243 -10.07 18.37 2.55
N VAL A 244 -8.75 18.40 2.28
CA VAL A 244 -8.18 19.23 1.21
C VAL A 244 -8.70 18.80 -0.16
N MET A 245 -8.75 17.49 -0.44
CA MET A 245 -9.31 16.97 -1.69
C MET A 245 -10.78 17.38 -1.88
N GLU A 246 -11.58 17.38 -0.81
CA GLU A 246 -12.96 17.84 -0.83
C GLU A 246 -13.10 19.34 -1.08
N LEU A 247 -12.22 20.14 -0.47
CA LEU A 247 -12.20 21.59 -0.69
C LEU A 247 -11.85 21.93 -2.15
N GLU A 248 -10.92 21.17 -2.73
CA GLU A 248 -10.39 21.38 -4.08
C GLU A 248 -11.17 20.60 -5.17
N ASP A 249 -12.26 19.92 -4.81
CA ASP A 249 -13.09 19.10 -5.71
C ASP A 249 -12.25 18.08 -6.53
N CYS A 250 -11.29 17.43 -5.85
CA CYS A 250 -10.27 16.63 -6.49
C CYS A 250 -10.75 15.20 -6.81
N HIS A 251 -10.85 14.89 -8.10
CA HIS A 251 -11.19 13.55 -8.61
C HIS A 251 -10.07 12.88 -9.42
N ARG A 252 -8.91 13.53 -9.56
CA ARG A 252 -7.78 13.05 -10.37
C ARG A 252 -6.63 12.54 -9.50
N LEU A 253 -6.02 11.44 -9.92
CA LEU A 253 -4.90 10.83 -9.18
C LEU A 253 -3.67 11.74 -9.16
N ASP A 254 -3.35 12.40 -10.27
CA ASP A 254 -2.22 13.31 -10.35
C ASP A 254 -2.42 14.56 -9.47
N TYR A 255 -3.60 15.15 -9.47
CA TYR A 255 -3.89 16.29 -8.61
C TYR A 255 -3.90 15.90 -7.12
N ALA A 256 -4.39 14.71 -6.77
CA ALA A 256 -4.34 14.22 -5.39
C ALA A 256 -2.91 14.11 -4.87
N LEU A 257 -1.95 13.70 -5.72
CA LEU A 257 -0.52 13.67 -5.38
C LEU A 257 0.03 15.06 -5.08
N ASP A 258 -0.28 16.06 -5.93
CA ASP A 258 0.11 17.44 -5.66
C ASP A 258 -0.49 17.91 -4.32
N LEU A 259 -1.77 17.64 -4.05
CA LEU A 259 -2.41 18.03 -2.79
C LEU A 259 -1.76 17.37 -1.57
N ALA A 260 -1.34 16.11 -1.68
CA ALA A 260 -0.63 15.41 -0.62
C ALA A 260 0.68 16.10 -0.23
N GLN A 261 1.41 16.65 -1.21
CA GLN A 261 2.64 17.41 -0.98
C GLN A 261 2.37 18.83 -0.45
N ASN A 262 1.20 19.39 -0.76
CA ASN A 262 0.84 20.77 -0.45
C ASN A 262 -0.03 20.92 0.82
N LEU A 263 -0.19 19.89 1.65
CA LEU A 263 -1.02 19.99 2.86
C LEU A 263 -0.61 21.13 3.81
N HIS A 264 0.66 21.54 3.79
CA HIS A 264 1.16 22.68 4.56
C HIS A 264 0.60 24.04 4.09
N CYS A 265 0.04 24.12 2.87
CA CYS A 265 -0.65 25.28 2.31
C CYS A 265 -2.11 25.41 2.80
N TYR A 266 -2.56 24.51 3.68
CA TYR A 266 -3.94 24.50 4.19
C TYR A 266 -3.99 24.57 5.71
N HIS A 267 -4.93 25.36 6.21
CA HIS A 267 -5.37 25.29 7.60
C HIS A 267 -6.32 24.10 7.76
N PHE A 268 -6.25 23.39 8.89
CA PHE A 268 -7.08 22.22 9.15
C PHE A 268 -7.48 22.12 10.62
N MET A 269 -8.74 21.80 10.85
CA MET A 269 -9.28 21.38 12.15
C MET A 269 -9.96 20.01 12.00
N PRO A 270 -9.55 19.00 12.77
CA PRO A 270 -10.21 17.69 12.75
C PRO A 270 -11.68 17.77 13.16
N ARG A 271 -12.52 16.95 12.52
CA ARG A 271 -13.98 16.97 12.73
C ARG A 271 -14.43 16.59 14.14
N ASP A 272 -13.72 15.66 14.76
CA ASP A 272 -13.99 15.09 16.09
C ASP A 272 -13.21 15.81 17.21
N MET A 273 -12.46 16.87 16.90
CA MET A 273 -11.75 17.65 17.91
C MET A 273 -12.67 18.70 18.52
N GLU A 274 -12.73 18.72 19.86
CA GLU A 274 -13.45 19.75 20.60
C GLU A 274 -12.84 21.14 20.38
N LEU A 275 -13.69 22.16 20.26
CA LEU A 275 -13.26 23.54 20.01
C LEU A 275 -12.32 24.07 21.10
N GLU A 276 -12.52 23.67 22.35
CA GLU A 276 -11.67 24.06 23.47
C GLU A 276 -10.24 23.52 23.29
N ASP A 277 -10.09 22.26 22.89
CA ASP A 277 -8.78 21.62 22.71
C ASP A 277 -8.07 22.13 21.45
N TYR A 278 -8.82 22.33 20.37
CA TYR A 278 -8.30 23.00 19.18
C TYR A 278 -7.80 24.42 19.51
N GLY A 279 -8.60 25.17 20.27
CA GLY A 279 -8.26 26.52 20.73
C GLY A 279 -7.01 26.57 21.59
N LYS A 280 -6.85 25.63 22.53
CA LYS A 280 -5.62 25.49 23.33
C LYS A 280 -4.41 25.18 22.45
N THR A 281 -4.56 24.29 21.47
CA THR A 281 -3.48 23.89 20.55
C THR A 281 -3.02 25.07 19.70
N LEU A 282 -3.96 25.77 19.07
CA LEU A 282 -3.67 26.99 18.30
C LEU A 282 -3.04 28.08 19.18
N ALA A 283 -3.60 28.34 20.36
CA ALA A 283 -3.08 29.37 21.25
C ALA A 283 -1.65 29.09 21.71
N LYS A 284 -1.30 27.81 21.93
CA LYS A 284 0.08 27.39 22.26
C LYS A 284 1.01 27.60 21.07
N HIS A 285 0.59 27.19 19.87
CA HIS A 285 1.35 27.39 18.64
C HIS A 285 1.62 28.88 18.37
N ASP A 286 0.60 29.73 18.55
CA ASP A 286 0.68 31.18 18.34
C ASP A 286 1.41 31.92 19.47
N GLY A 287 1.81 31.22 20.54
CA GLY A 287 2.55 31.79 21.66
C GLY A 287 1.71 32.67 22.59
N VAL A 288 0.38 32.60 22.51
CA VAL A 288 -0.56 33.40 23.32
C VAL A 288 -1.13 32.65 24.52
N TYR A 289 -0.97 31.32 24.56
CA TYR A 289 -1.47 30.52 25.68
C TYR A 289 -0.68 30.82 26.97
N PRO A 290 -1.36 31.15 28.09
CA PRO A 290 -0.68 31.49 29.33
C PRO A 290 0.16 30.33 29.89
N LYS A 291 1.34 30.65 30.44
CA LYS A 291 2.20 29.68 31.16
C LYS A 291 1.82 29.52 32.63
N ASP A 292 1.19 30.54 33.20
CA ASP A 292 0.71 30.53 34.59
C ASP A 292 -0.58 29.72 34.69
N GLU A 293 -0.68 28.82 35.68
CA GLU A 293 -1.81 27.90 35.82
C GLU A 293 -3.14 28.62 36.06
N LEU A 294 -3.14 29.68 36.87
CA LEU A 294 -4.34 30.46 37.15
C LEU A 294 -4.84 31.13 35.86
N LEU A 295 -3.94 31.80 35.13
CA LEU A 295 -4.30 32.43 33.86
C LEU A 295 -4.71 31.41 32.79
N ALA A 296 -4.06 30.25 32.73
CA ALA A 296 -4.42 29.18 31.80
C ALA A 296 -5.82 28.62 32.09
N SER A 297 -6.18 28.47 33.37
CA SER A 297 -7.53 28.04 33.79
C SER A 297 -8.65 29.04 33.46
N CYS A 298 -8.30 30.30 33.20
CA CYS A 298 -9.25 31.36 32.83
C CYS A 298 -9.19 31.70 31.33
N PHE A 299 -8.41 30.98 30.53
CA PHE A 299 -8.25 31.24 29.10
C PHE A 299 -9.47 30.75 28.31
N ASP A 300 -10.12 31.65 27.57
CA ASP A 300 -11.25 31.33 26.69
C ASP A 300 -10.76 30.68 25.39
N ALA A 301 -10.46 29.38 25.46
CA ALA A 301 -9.95 28.62 24.34
C ALA A 301 -10.99 28.45 23.22
N GLU A 302 -12.26 28.23 23.55
CA GLU A 302 -13.33 28.13 22.55
C GLU A 302 -13.53 29.45 21.80
N GLY A 303 -13.56 30.59 22.52
CA GLY A 303 -13.64 31.91 21.90
C GLY A 303 -12.46 32.19 20.97
N TYR A 304 -11.24 31.80 21.41
CA TYR A 304 -10.04 31.90 20.60
C TYR A 304 -10.11 31.04 19.33
N ALA A 305 -10.53 29.77 19.45
CA ALA A 305 -10.74 28.87 18.31
C ALA A 305 -11.73 29.48 17.31
N ASN A 306 -12.93 29.85 17.77
CA ASN A 306 -13.96 30.43 16.93
C ASN A 306 -13.49 31.68 16.17
N GLN A 307 -12.71 32.54 16.83
CA GLN A 307 -12.13 33.71 16.18
C GLN A 307 -11.09 33.31 15.11
N ARG A 308 -10.19 32.37 15.42
CA ARG A 308 -9.17 31.90 14.47
C ARG A 308 -9.80 31.21 13.27
N MET A 309 -10.79 30.33 13.48
CA MET A 309 -11.51 29.65 12.39
C MET A 309 -12.17 30.65 11.43
N LYS A 310 -12.81 31.71 11.96
CA LYS A 310 -13.39 32.78 11.13
C LYS A 310 -12.34 33.55 10.35
N ASN A 311 -11.21 33.88 10.99
CA ASN A 311 -10.12 34.62 10.33
C ASN A 311 -9.43 33.79 9.25
N MET A 312 -9.31 32.47 9.45
CA MET A 312 -8.76 31.53 8.48
C MET A 312 -9.75 31.19 7.36
N GLY A 313 -11.05 31.51 7.53
CA GLY A 313 -12.07 31.19 6.55
C GLY A 313 -12.31 29.68 6.38
N LEU A 314 -12.20 28.91 7.48
CA LEU A 314 -12.39 27.46 7.42
C LEU A 314 -13.81 27.10 6.94
N SER A 315 -13.87 26.22 5.95
CA SER A 315 -15.11 25.64 5.43
C SER A 315 -15.28 24.22 5.95
N ALA A 316 -16.53 23.82 6.18
CA ALA A 316 -16.84 22.45 6.60
C ALA A 316 -16.69 21.48 5.42
N ALA A 317 -16.00 20.37 5.68
CA ALA A 317 -15.79 19.24 4.79
C ALA A 317 -16.23 17.96 5.53
N GLU A 318 -16.29 16.82 4.86
CA GLU A 318 -16.65 15.54 5.50
C GLU A 318 -15.57 15.09 6.50
N HIS A 319 -14.30 15.36 6.20
CA HIS A 319 -13.16 14.92 7.04
C HIS A 319 -12.64 16.01 8.01
N GLY A 320 -13.25 17.18 8.05
CA GLY A 320 -12.86 18.25 8.99
C GLY A 320 -13.28 19.63 8.53
N PHE A 321 -12.60 20.65 9.03
CA PHE A 321 -12.72 22.01 8.54
C PHE A 321 -11.40 22.45 7.91
N VAL A 322 -11.44 23.03 6.73
CA VAL A 322 -10.26 23.29 5.92
C VAL A 322 -10.37 24.61 5.16
N SER A 323 -9.23 25.27 4.93
CA SER A 323 -9.12 26.42 4.02
C SER A 323 -7.70 26.58 3.50
N TRP A 324 -7.57 27.17 2.32
CA TRP A 324 -6.28 27.61 1.79
C TRP A 324 -5.70 28.74 2.64
N ASN A 325 -4.40 28.68 2.96
CA ASN A 325 -3.74 29.65 3.83
C ASN A 325 -3.06 30.81 3.09
N GLY A 326 -3.11 30.83 1.76
CA GLY A 326 -2.47 31.86 0.92
C GLY A 326 -1.08 31.49 0.40
N THR A 327 -0.53 30.34 0.80
CA THR A 327 0.76 29.84 0.31
C THR A 327 0.60 29.28 -1.11
N GLU A 328 1.54 29.61 -2.00
CA GLU A 328 1.54 29.15 -3.39
C GLU A 328 1.63 27.62 -3.45
N LEU A 329 0.75 27.00 -4.24
CA LEU A 329 0.72 25.56 -4.46
C LEU A 329 1.79 25.18 -5.50
N VAL A 330 2.48 24.07 -5.23
CA VAL A 330 3.48 23.50 -6.15
C VAL A 330 2.84 22.32 -6.89
N TYR A 331 2.88 22.35 -8.23
CA TYR A 331 2.34 21.31 -9.09
C TYR A 331 3.49 20.54 -9.75
N GLU A 332 3.74 19.32 -9.30
CA GLU A 332 4.74 18.40 -9.86
C GLU A 332 4.10 17.38 -10.81
N TYR A 333 2.85 16.99 -10.55
CA TYR A 333 2.16 15.91 -11.25
C TYR A 333 1.10 16.43 -12.22
N SER A 334 0.18 17.24 -11.73
CA SER A 334 -0.90 17.81 -12.53
C SER A 334 -0.45 19.10 -13.21
N GLN A 335 -1.05 19.40 -14.36
CA GLN A 335 -0.95 20.73 -14.95
C GLN A 335 -2.12 21.55 -14.41
N PRO A 336 -1.88 22.74 -13.84
CA PRO A 336 -2.97 23.61 -13.47
C PRO A 336 -3.74 23.99 -14.73
N ASP A 337 -5.07 24.03 -14.64
CA ASP A 337 -5.88 24.61 -15.69
C ASP A 337 -5.44 26.08 -15.85
N MET A 338 -4.71 26.37 -16.93
CA MET A 338 -4.43 27.74 -17.28
C MET A 338 -5.77 28.39 -17.62
N GLU A 339 -6.34 29.14 -16.68
CA GLU A 339 -7.41 30.07 -17.01
C GLU A 339 -6.93 30.89 -18.22
N PRO A 340 -7.71 30.97 -19.31
CA PRO A 340 -7.33 31.78 -20.44
C PRO A 340 -7.18 33.21 -19.93
N THR A 341 -5.95 33.71 -19.92
CA THR A 341 -5.64 35.10 -19.60
C THR A 341 -6.58 35.97 -20.40
N MET A 342 -7.58 36.57 -19.74
CA MET A 342 -8.37 37.63 -20.34
C MET A 342 -7.42 38.80 -20.58
N SER A 343 -6.85 38.84 -21.77
CA SER A 343 -6.19 40.02 -22.31
C SER A 343 -7.25 41.13 -22.36
N MET A 344 -7.14 42.10 -21.45
CA MET A 344 -7.85 43.37 -21.54
C MET A 344 -7.34 44.20 -22.71
#